data_AF-A0A9P6E682-F1
#
_entry.id   AF-A0A9P6E682-F1
#
_cell.length_a   1.000
_cell.length_b   1.000
_cell.length_c   1.000
_cell.angle_alpha   90.00
_cell.angle_beta   90.00
_cell.angle_gamma   90.00
#
_symmetry.space_group_name_H-M   'P 1'
#
loop_
_entity.id
_entity.type
_entity.pdbx_description
1 polymer ?
#
loop_
_entity_poly.entity_id
_entity_poly.type
_entity_poly.pdbx_seq_one_letter_code
_entity_poly.pdbx_strand_id
1 'polypeptide(L)'
;EIHKAAWGRRWPYQRRAIITNKGCGLDSDESDKHRGDKSDSYYSREVKPTHWEYTCLGGIEKLTKALTFRTRLQPNLIIRDDYEVIQLALERDLKYLQSTSKNSAAYVVTGNSEIGLTGFVLYLLLYRLERRLPTAIQVCAEYYFIFDDRGVAKLGAYQTSERLTAGTWALCDGGKEASQPCHAFQPGIVTILQVTSARMDKWKTWSNQLFAKLYVLDVPRAIEVAAITKENGFKPTDAITISKKWGTVPRTIFYIL
;
A
#
# COMPACT_ATOMS: atom_id res chain seq x y z
N GLU A 1 -15.15 11.55 -13.00
CA GLU A 1 -15.79 10.25 -12.69
C GLU A 1 -15.32 9.63 -11.37
N ILE A 2 -14.01 9.52 -11.11
CA ILE A 2 -13.48 8.93 -9.85
C ILE A 2 -14.15 9.54 -8.61
N HIS A 3 -14.23 10.87 -8.51
CA HIS A 3 -14.86 11.54 -7.37
C HIS A 3 -16.29 11.04 -7.10
N LYS A 4 -17.13 10.98 -8.14
CA LYS A 4 -18.50 10.47 -8.05
C LYS A 4 -18.55 8.99 -7.63
N ALA A 5 -17.52 8.22 -7.97
CA ALA A 5 -17.43 6.80 -7.65
C ALA A 5 -16.92 6.52 -6.23
N ALA A 6 -16.01 7.35 -5.70
CA ALA A 6 -15.31 7.10 -4.43
C ALA A 6 -15.71 8.04 -3.27
N TRP A 7 -16.12 9.28 -3.55
CA TRP A 7 -16.34 10.29 -2.50
C TRP A 7 -17.57 9.96 -1.65
N GLY A 8 -17.34 9.57 -0.40
CA GLY A 8 -18.39 9.14 0.52
C GLY A 8 -19.09 7.85 0.11
N ARG A 9 -18.46 7.05 -0.76
CA ARG A 9 -19.00 5.79 -1.27
C ARG A 9 -17.99 4.69 -1.06
N ARG A 10 -18.42 3.61 -0.42
CA ARG A 10 -17.59 2.42 -0.23
C ARG A 10 -17.12 1.89 -1.58
N TRP A 11 -15.82 1.74 -1.75
CA TRP A 11 -15.21 1.15 -2.93
C TRP A 11 -15.55 -0.35 -3.00
N PRO A 12 -15.51 -1.01 -4.17
CA PRO A 12 -15.81 -2.43 -4.27
C PRO A 12 -14.79 -3.34 -3.55
N TYR A 13 -15.04 -3.66 -2.29
CA TYR A 13 -14.32 -4.68 -1.54
C TYR A 13 -14.78 -6.08 -1.97
N GLN A 14 -13.83 -6.97 -2.19
CA GLN A 14 -14.08 -8.37 -2.53
C GLN A 14 -13.32 -9.25 -1.54
N ARG A 15 -14.04 -10.19 -0.90
CA ARG A 15 -13.42 -11.27 -0.14
C ARG A 15 -13.16 -12.44 -1.08
N ARG A 16 -11.96 -12.97 -1.02
CA ARG A 16 -11.49 -14.08 -1.86
C ARG A 16 -10.67 -15.03 -1.00
N ALA A 17 -10.37 -16.20 -1.54
CA ALA A 17 -9.55 -17.16 -0.83
C ALA A 17 -8.61 -17.93 -1.76
N ILE A 18 -7.46 -18.32 -1.24
CA ILE A 18 -6.57 -19.28 -1.85
C ILE A 18 -6.84 -20.63 -1.21
N ILE A 19 -7.04 -21.64 -2.05
CA ILE A 19 -7.11 -23.03 -1.64
C ILE A 19 -5.79 -23.66 -2.06
N THR A 20 -5.00 -24.11 -1.09
CA THR A 20 -3.77 -24.87 -1.37
C THR A 20 -3.92 -26.29 -0.87
N ASN A 21 -3.53 -27.25 -1.71
CA ASN A 21 -3.32 -28.62 -1.25
C ASN A 21 -2.11 -28.61 -0.29
N LYS A 22 -2.23 -29.27 0.87
CA LYS A 22 -1.16 -29.27 1.89
C LYS A 22 0.11 -29.86 1.29
N GLY A 23 1.24 -29.20 1.55
CA GLY A 23 2.54 -29.49 0.93
C GLY A 23 3.24 -28.22 0.42
N CYS A 24 2.49 -27.13 0.20
CA CYS A 24 3.08 -25.85 -0.20
C CYS A 24 3.88 -25.14 0.90
N GLY A 25 3.99 -25.69 2.13
CA GLY A 25 4.85 -25.16 3.20
C GLY A 25 4.58 -23.69 3.54
N LEU A 26 3.30 -23.32 3.68
CA LEU A 26 2.87 -21.96 3.98
C LEU A 26 2.90 -21.62 5.48
N ASP A 27 2.91 -22.64 6.35
CA ASP A 27 2.70 -22.47 7.79
C ASP A 27 3.98 -22.62 8.63
N SER A 28 5.15 -22.75 7.99
CA SER A 28 6.41 -22.96 8.69
C SER A 28 7.26 -21.69 8.70
N ASP A 29 6.73 -20.59 9.26
CA ASP A 29 7.58 -19.69 10.03
C ASP A 29 7.97 -20.47 11.30
N GLU A 30 8.96 -21.37 11.13
CA GLU A 30 9.49 -22.24 12.17
C GLU A 30 10.12 -21.38 13.26
N SER A 31 9.30 -21.03 14.25
CA SER A 31 9.75 -20.83 15.61
C SER A 31 10.14 -22.19 16.20
N ASP A 32 11.33 -22.65 15.80
CA ASP A 32 12.36 -23.20 16.66
C ASP A 32 11.86 -23.86 17.97
N LYS A 33 11.31 -25.08 17.91
CA LYS A 33 11.06 -25.91 19.11
C LYS A 33 11.30 -27.41 18.89
N HIS A 34 12.40 -27.84 19.52
CA HIS A 34 12.60 -29.12 20.22
C HIS A 34 12.88 -30.40 19.41
N ARG A 35 14.18 -30.72 19.37
CA ARG A 35 14.77 -32.07 19.42
C ARG A 35 14.05 -32.91 20.49
N GLY A 36 13.34 -33.96 20.08
CA GLY A 36 12.70 -34.90 21.00
C GLY A 36 12.14 -36.14 20.30
N ASP A 37 13.02 -37.13 20.17
CA ASP A 37 12.84 -38.58 20.04
C ASP A 37 11.76 -39.24 19.14
N LYS A 38 12.21 -40.29 18.47
CA LYS A 38 11.62 -40.99 17.32
C LYS A 38 10.45 -41.90 17.72
N SER A 39 9.31 -41.75 17.04
CA SER A 39 8.26 -42.77 17.00
C SER A 39 7.68 -42.86 15.58
N ASP A 40 8.04 -43.93 14.88
CA ASP A 40 7.58 -44.28 13.54
C ASP A 40 6.13 -44.77 13.58
N SER A 41 5.19 -43.87 13.32
CA SER A 41 3.77 -44.20 13.16
C SER A 41 3.28 -43.76 11.78
N TYR A 42 3.29 -44.70 10.84
CA TYR A 42 2.95 -44.57 9.42
C TYR A 42 1.41 -44.59 9.20
N TYR A 43 0.69 -43.65 9.80
CA TYR A 43 -0.73 -43.43 9.44
C TYR A 43 -0.82 -42.30 8.42
N SER A 44 -1.33 -42.62 7.23
CA SER A 44 -1.71 -41.66 6.18
C SER A 44 -2.76 -40.70 6.74
N ARG A 45 -2.30 -39.61 7.34
CA ARG A 45 -3.13 -38.57 7.93
C ARG A 45 -3.90 -37.92 6.78
N GLU A 46 -5.22 -38.04 6.76
CA GLU A 46 -6.05 -37.31 5.79
C GLU A 46 -5.71 -35.82 5.88
N VAL A 47 -5.20 -35.32 4.76
CA VAL A 47 -4.65 -33.98 4.66
C VAL A 47 -5.77 -33.02 4.26
N LYS A 48 -6.23 -32.21 5.22
CA LYS A 48 -7.22 -31.14 4.94
C LYS A 48 -6.56 -30.00 4.14
N PRO A 49 -7.20 -29.48 3.08
CA PRO A 49 -6.75 -28.29 2.37
C PRO A 49 -6.60 -27.09 3.31
N THR A 50 -5.55 -26.30 3.13
CA THR A 50 -5.40 -25.03 3.84
C THR A 50 -6.15 -23.95 3.06
N HIS A 51 -7.02 -23.22 3.75
CA HIS A 51 -7.81 -22.12 3.22
C HIS A 51 -7.24 -20.80 3.76
N TRP A 52 -6.87 -19.88 2.88
CA TRP A 52 -6.40 -18.55 3.28
C TRP A 52 -7.26 -17.47 2.62
N GLU A 53 -7.96 -16.69 3.44
CA GLU A 53 -8.84 -15.61 2.99
C GLU A 53 -8.08 -14.29 2.88
N TYR A 54 -8.47 -13.47 1.91
CA TYR A 54 -7.95 -12.12 1.74
C TYR A 54 -9.02 -11.18 1.21
N THR A 55 -8.79 -9.89 1.44
CA THR A 55 -9.63 -8.82 0.92
C THR A 55 -8.87 -8.07 -0.17
N CYS A 56 -9.55 -7.75 -1.27
CA CYS A 56 -9.02 -6.89 -2.30
C CYS A 56 -10.01 -5.80 -2.72
N LEU A 57 -9.47 -4.68 -3.20
CA LEU A 57 -10.22 -3.59 -3.78
C LEU A 57 -10.28 -3.81 -5.30
N GLY A 58 -11.48 -3.94 -5.85
CA GLY A 58 -11.67 -4.16 -7.29
C GLY A 58 -11.72 -2.87 -8.10
N GLY A 59 -11.52 -2.97 -9.42
CA GLY A 59 -11.69 -1.85 -10.36
C GLY A 59 -10.63 -0.75 -10.25
N ILE A 60 -9.45 -1.09 -9.71
CA ILE A 60 -8.34 -0.16 -9.48
C ILE A 60 -7.76 0.38 -10.80
N GLU A 61 -7.84 -0.40 -11.88
CA GLU A 61 -7.41 0.00 -13.21
C GLU A 61 -8.03 1.33 -13.70
N LYS A 62 -9.30 1.58 -13.37
CA LYS A 62 -10.00 2.82 -13.78
C LYS A 62 -9.45 4.02 -13.02
N LEU A 63 -9.23 3.83 -11.72
CA LEU A 63 -8.63 4.83 -10.84
C LEU A 63 -7.21 5.19 -11.31
N THR A 64 -6.38 4.18 -11.53
CA THR A 64 -4.97 4.38 -11.88
C THR A 64 -4.80 5.00 -13.27
N LYS A 65 -5.63 4.60 -14.23
CA LYS A 65 -5.71 5.24 -15.55
C LYS A 65 -6.09 6.71 -15.45
N ALA A 66 -7.14 7.04 -14.69
CA ALA A 66 -7.62 8.42 -14.58
C ALA A 66 -6.69 9.31 -13.73
N LEU A 67 -5.93 8.72 -12.80
CA LEU A 67 -4.83 9.36 -12.09
C LEU A 67 -3.51 9.31 -12.87
N THR A 68 -3.48 8.76 -14.09
CA THR A 68 -2.30 8.72 -14.97
C THR A 68 -1.06 8.06 -14.36
N PHE A 69 -1.26 7.01 -13.56
CA PHE A 69 -0.15 6.20 -13.08
C PHE A 69 0.60 5.58 -14.27
N ARG A 70 1.92 5.71 -14.27
CA ARG A 70 2.77 5.09 -15.31
C ARG A 70 2.92 3.59 -15.12
N THR A 71 2.89 3.13 -13.87
CA THR A 71 2.94 1.70 -13.56
C THR A 71 1.56 1.11 -13.82
N ARG A 72 1.50 0.13 -14.73
CA ARG A 72 0.30 -0.67 -14.92
C ARG A 72 0.06 -1.49 -13.65
N LEU A 73 -0.95 -1.08 -12.90
CA LEU A 73 -1.39 -1.80 -11.73
C LEU A 73 -2.41 -2.86 -12.10
N GLN A 74 -2.54 -3.82 -11.20
CA GLN A 74 -3.44 -4.95 -11.33
C GLN A 74 -4.89 -4.49 -11.17
N PRO A 75 -5.86 -5.22 -11.75
CA PRO A 75 -7.27 -4.84 -11.65
C PRO A 75 -7.77 -4.82 -10.21
N ASN A 76 -7.21 -5.69 -9.36
CA ASN A 76 -7.53 -5.81 -7.94
C ASN A 76 -6.29 -5.50 -7.09
N LEU A 77 -6.46 -4.66 -6.06
CA LEU A 77 -5.43 -4.35 -5.07
C LEU A 77 -5.67 -5.17 -3.82
N ILE A 78 -4.75 -6.08 -3.48
CA ILE A 78 -4.80 -6.82 -2.21
C ILE A 78 -4.54 -5.86 -1.05
N ILE A 79 -5.39 -5.93 -0.03
CA ILE A 79 -5.17 -5.22 1.24
C ILE A 79 -4.31 -6.12 2.11
N ARG A 80 -3.13 -5.63 2.49
CA ARG A 80 -2.17 -6.32 3.34
C ARG A 80 -2.36 -5.87 4.80
N ASP A 81 -2.03 -6.75 5.74
CA ASP A 81 -2.17 -6.46 7.18
C ASP A 81 -1.34 -5.23 7.59
N ASP A 82 -0.15 -5.07 7.01
CA ASP A 82 0.74 -3.93 7.27
C ASP A 82 0.18 -2.59 6.76
N TYR A 83 -0.68 -2.59 5.74
CA TYR A 83 -1.37 -1.37 5.28
C TYR A 83 -2.31 -0.85 6.37
N GLU A 84 -3.07 -1.74 7.00
CA GLU A 84 -4.00 -1.39 8.07
C GLU A 84 -3.24 -0.94 9.31
N VAL A 85 -2.17 -1.65 9.69
CA VAL A 85 -1.32 -1.28 10.83
C VAL A 85 -0.72 0.11 10.66
N ILE A 86 -0.12 0.41 9.50
CA ILE A 86 0.48 1.73 9.25
C ILE A 86 -0.63 2.81 9.17
N GLN A 87 -1.75 2.54 8.50
CA GLN A 87 -2.87 3.48 8.42
C GLN A 87 -3.41 3.86 9.81
N LEU A 88 -3.61 2.88 10.70
CA LEU A 88 -4.04 3.11 12.08
C LEU A 88 -3.00 3.90 12.87
N ALA A 89 -1.70 3.60 12.70
CA ALA A 89 -0.63 4.33 13.36
C ALA A 89 -0.58 5.80 12.93
N LEU A 90 -0.75 6.09 11.64
CA LEU A 90 -0.80 7.45 11.11
C LEU A 90 -2.00 8.25 11.67
N GLU A 91 -3.18 7.63 11.73
CA GLU A 91 -4.37 8.28 12.30
C GLU A 91 -4.23 8.57 13.79
N ARG A 92 -3.70 7.59 14.55
CA ARG A 92 -3.46 7.76 15.99
C ARG A 92 -2.48 8.90 16.24
N ASP A 93 -1.43 8.97 15.46
CA ASP A 93 -0.43 10.03 15.58
C ASP A 93 -1.00 11.40 15.25
N LEU A 94 -1.78 11.51 14.16
CA LEU A 94 -2.43 12.77 13.81
C LEU A 94 -3.42 13.23 14.87
N LYS A 95 -4.22 12.32 15.45
CA LYS A 95 -5.14 12.64 16.56
C LYS A 95 -4.37 13.17 17.77
N TYR A 96 -3.23 12.55 18.10
CA TYR A 96 -2.36 13.03 19.17
C TYR A 96 -1.83 14.44 18.88
N LEU A 97 -1.33 14.70 17.67
CA LEU A 97 -0.82 16.02 17.29
C LEU A 97 -1.91 17.11 17.36
N GLN A 98 -3.12 16.80 16.89
CA GLN A 98 -4.27 17.70 16.97
C GLN A 98 -4.61 18.08 18.42
N SER A 99 -4.48 17.14 19.37
CA SER A 99 -4.67 17.44 20.80
C SER A 99 -3.62 18.40 21.37
N THR A 100 -2.47 18.53 20.71
CA THR A 100 -1.37 19.45 21.06
C THR A 100 -1.35 20.73 20.22
N SER A 101 -2.46 21.08 19.57
CA SER A 101 -2.59 22.25 18.67
C SER A 101 -1.69 22.21 17.42
N LYS A 102 -1.16 21.04 17.05
CA LYS A 102 -0.44 20.82 15.79
C LYS A 102 -1.40 20.23 14.76
N ASN A 103 -1.65 20.95 13.67
CA ASN A 103 -2.64 20.58 12.65
C ASN A 103 -2.04 19.87 11.43
N SER A 104 -0.72 19.71 11.39
CA SER A 104 0.01 19.05 10.30
C SER A 104 1.06 18.10 10.84
N ALA A 105 1.43 17.15 9.97
CA ALA A 105 2.43 16.13 10.24
C ALA A 105 3.14 15.78 8.93
N ALA A 106 4.34 15.25 9.04
CA ALA A 106 5.08 14.72 7.90
C ALA A 106 5.42 13.25 8.16
N TYR A 107 5.21 12.44 7.13
CA TYR A 107 5.40 10.99 7.19
C TYR A 107 6.18 10.51 5.97
N VAL A 108 7.09 9.57 6.20
CA VAL A 108 7.74 8.78 5.18
C VAL A 108 7.32 7.33 5.40
N VAL A 109 6.76 6.70 4.38
CA VAL A 109 6.58 5.25 4.34
C VAL A 109 7.57 4.69 3.34
N THR A 110 8.48 3.85 3.80
CA THR A 110 9.55 3.30 2.98
C THR A 110 9.50 1.79 2.94
N GLY A 111 10.19 1.19 1.98
CA GLY A 111 10.44 -0.24 1.98
C GLY A 111 11.29 -0.67 0.79
N ASN A 112 11.45 -1.97 0.63
CA ASN A 112 12.09 -2.53 -0.55
C ASN A 112 11.36 -2.07 -1.83
N SER A 113 12.10 -1.91 -2.91
CA SER A 113 11.48 -1.59 -4.21
C SER A 113 10.45 -2.67 -4.54
N GLU A 114 9.29 -2.27 -5.08
CA GLU A 114 8.29 -3.18 -5.67
C GLU A 114 7.49 -4.06 -4.71
N ILE A 115 7.56 -3.84 -3.39
CA ILE A 115 6.77 -4.58 -2.39
C ILE A 115 5.30 -4.14 -2.29
N GLY A 116 4.86 -3.17 -3.10
CA GLY A 116 3.50 -2.63 -3.07
C GLY A 116 3.37 -1.24 -2.43
N LEU A 117 4.43 -0.44 -2.41
CA LEU A 117 4.39 0.96 -1.94
C LEU A 117 3.31 1.80 -2.64
N THR A 118 3.24 1.77 -3.97
CA THR A 118 2.15 2.42 -4.73
C THR A 118 0.78 1.85 -4.36
N GLY A 119 0.69 0.54 -4.06
CA GLY A 119 -0.53 -0.09 -3.59
C GLY A 119 -1.01 0.51 -2.26
N PHE A 120 -0.10 0.74 -1.32
CA PHE A 120 -0.39 1.42 -0.06
C PHE A 120 -0.91 2.85 -0.27
N VAL A 121 -0.33 3.62 -1.18
CA VAL A 121 -0.83 4.98 -1.53
C VAL A 121 -2.28 4.93 -2.01
N LEU A 122 -2.61 3.97 -2.88
CA LEU A 122 -3.96 3.83 -3.43
C LEU A 122 -4.96 3.32 -2.40
N TYR A 123 -4.56 2.37 -1.56
CA TYR A 123 -5.34 1.92 -0.41
C TYR A 123 -5.71 3.11 0.48
N LEU A 124 -4.73 3.94 0.85
CA LEU A 124 -4.94 5.09 1.72
C LEU A 124 -5.78 6.18 1.05
N LEU A 125 -5.57 6.44 -0.24
CA LEU A 125 -6.42 7.36 -1.00
C LEU A 125 -7.89 6.90 -0.93
N LEU A 126 -8.18 5.66 -1.32
CA LEU A 126 -9.55 5.14 -1.33
C LEU A 126 -10.17 5.14 0.06
N TYR A 127 -9.43 4.68 1.07
CA TYR A 127 -9.85 4.71 2.47
C TYR A 127 -10.34 6.11 2.91
N ARG A 128 -9.62 7.16 2.50
CA ARG A 128 -9.96 8.56 2.82
C ARG A 128 -11.13 9.09 1.99
N LEU A 129 -11.16 8.80 0.69
CA LEU A 129 -12.26 9.23 -0.18
C LEU A 129 -13.61 8.64 0.28
N GLU A 130 -13.63 7.38 0.68
CA GLU A 130 -14.81 6.72 1.26
C GLU A 130 -15.39 7.45 2.47
N ARG A 131 -14.54 8.15 3.22
CA ARG A 131 -14.88 8.90 4.44
C ARG A 131 -15.06 10.40 4.20
N ARG A 132 -15.08 10.83 2.93
CA ARG A 132 -15.15 12.25 2.53
C ARG A 132 -14.06 13.11 3.18
N LEU A 133 -12.86 12.54 3.34
CA LEU A 133 -11.74 13.26 3.90
C LEU A 133 -10.92 13.94 2.78
N PRO A 134 -10.64 15.25 2.88
CA PRO A 134 -9.90 15.96 1.86
C PRO A 134 -8.51 15.34 1.69
N THR A 135 -8.17 15.06 0.43
CA THR A 135 -6.95 14.32 0.10
C THR A 135 -6.39 14.84 -1.21
N ALA A 136 -5.13 15.23 -1.20
CA ALA A 136 -4.35 15.48 -2.39
C ALA A 136 -3.46 14.27 -2.70
N ILE A 137 -3.21 14.00 -3.98
CA ILE A 137 -2.30 12.93 -4.42
C ILE A 137 -1.41 13.40 -5.55
N GLN A 138 -0.12 13.15 -5.42
CA GLN A 138 0.91 13.35 -6.43
C GLN A 138 1.49 11.99 -6.83
N VAL A 139 1.41 11.66 -8.12
CA VAL A 139 1.89 10.38 -8.66
C VAL A 139 3.01 10.55 -9.69
N CYS A 140 3.31 11.80 -10.05
CA CYS A 140 4.36 12.21 -10.98
C CYS A 140 4.92 13.58 -10.57
N ALA A 141 5.94 14.07 -11.27
CA ALA A 141 6.61 15.33 -10.90
C ALA A 141 5.84 16.59 -11.34
N GLU A 142 4.94 16.46 -12.32
CA GLU A 142 4.37 17.60 -13.05
C GLU A 142 3.06 18.13 -12.45
N TYR A 143 2.27 17.27 -11.81
CA TYR A 143 0.97 17.65 -11.26
C TYR A 143 0.55 16.82 -10.06
N TYR A 144 -0.46 17.34 -9.36
CA TYR A 144 -1.17 16.64 -8.31
C TYR A 144 -2.68 16.79 -8.51
N PHE A 145 -3.44 15.95 -7.81
CA PHE A 145 -4.89 16.01 -7.78
C PHE A 145 -5.36 16.36 -6.36
N ILE A 146 -6.40 17.17 -6.22
CA ILE A 146 -7.10 17.41 -4.95
C ILE A 146 -8.49 16.81 -5.03
N PHE A 147 -8.87 16.04 -4.02
CA PHE A 147 -10.21 15.52 -3.79
C PHE A 147 -10.79 16.17 -2.53
N ASP A 148 -11.93 16.84 -2.67
CA ASP A 148 -12.71 17.39 -1.55
C ASP A 148 -14.21 17.45 -1.92
N ASP A 149 -15.03 18.15 -1.14
CA ASP A 149 -16.47 18.29 -1.41
C ASP A 149 -16.81 19.06 -2.69
N ARG A 150 -15.87 19.87 -3.22
CA ARG A 150 -16.01 20.58 -4.51
C ARG A 150 -15.71 19.69 -5.72
N GLY A 151 -15.28 18.45 -5.51
CA GLY A 151 -14.95 17.51 -6.59
C GLY A 151 -13.45 17.24 -6.70
N VAL A 152 -12.97 17.05 -7.93
CA VAL A 152 -11.54 16.83 -8.22
C VAL A 152 -10.96 17.97 -9.05
N ALA A 153 -9.80 18.48 -8.66
CA ALA A 153 -8.98 19.36 -9.49
C ALA A 153 -7.62 18.71 -9.78
N LYS A 154 -7.10 18.92 -10.99
CA LYS A 154 -5.73 18.62 -11.39
C LYS A 154 -4.97 19.94 -11.49
N LEU A 155 -3.84 20.05 -10.80
CA LEU A 155 -3.06 21.29 -10.67
C LEU A 155 -1.58 21.00 -10.91
N GLY A 156 -0.83 21.97 -11.42
CA GLY A 156 0.62 21.82 -11.61
C GLY A 156 1.36 21.71 -10.26
N ALA A 157 2.48 21.00 -10.21
CA ALA A 157 3.24 20.74 -8.97
C ALA A 157 3.72 22.01 -8.22
N TYR A 158 3.79 23.15 -8.92
CA TYR A 158 4.15 24.46 -8.35
C TYR A 158 2.93 25.35 -8.05
N GLN A 159 1.74 24.96 -8.52
CA GLN A 159 0.52 25.72 -8.34
C GLN A 159 -0.07 25.43 -6.97
N THR A 160 -0.05 26.42 -6.07
CA THR A 160 -0.76 26.34 -4.79
C THR A 160 -2.27 26.42 -5.02
N SER A 161 -3.04 25.95 -4.04
CA SER A 161 -4.49 26.03 -4.07
C SER A 161 -5.03 26.29 -2.68
N GLU A 162 -6.00 27.19 -2.57
CA GLU A 162 -6.78 27.39 -1.33
C GLU A 162 -7.52 26.13 -0.86
N ARG A 163 -7.68 25.12 -1.73
CA ARG A 163 -8.31 23.84 -1.42
C ARG A 163 -7.40 22.94 -0.57
N LEU A 164 -6.10 23.23 -0.50
CA LEU A 164 -5.17 22.55 0.40
C LEU A 164 -5.31 23.15 1.81
N THR A 165 -6.34 22.74 2.55
CA THR A 165 -6.63 23.26 3.89
C THR A 165 -6.06 22.37 4.99
N ALA A 166 -6.09 22.86 6.23
CA ALA A 166 -5.89 22.05 7.42
C ALA A 166 -6.77 20.78 7.39
N GLY A 167 -6.19 19.64 7.73
CA GLY A 167 -6.84 18.32 7.66
C GLY A 167 -6.73 17.61 6.31
N THR A 168 -6.26 18.29 5.25
CA THR A 168 -5.94 17.65 3.96
C THR A 168 -4.71 16.76 4.11
N TRP A 169 -4.79 15.53 3.60
CA TRP A 169 -3.62 14.67 3.47
C TRP A 169 -3.06 14.79 2.05
N ALA A 170 -1.78 15.07 1.93
CA ALA A 170 -1.06 15.15 0.69
C ALA A 170 -0.20 13.89 0.50
N LEU A 171 -0.73 12.95 -0.29
CA LEU A 171 -0.10 11.67 -0.58
C LEU A 171 0.86 11.84 -1.77
N CYS A 172 2.12 11.47 -1.60
CA CYS A 172 3.14 11.56 -2.66
C CYS A 172 3.72 10.17 -2.93
N ASP A 173 3.50 9.64 -4.13
CA ASP A 173 4.19 8.43 -4.60
C ASP A 173 5.58 8.82 -5.13
N GLY A 174 6.59 8.62 -4.28
CA GLY A 174 8.01 8.88 -4.50
C GLY A 174 8.67 7.89 -5.45
N GLY A 175 8.11 7.76 -6.65
CA GLY A 175 8.66 6.94 -7.71
C GLY A 175 10.02 7.43 -8.23
N LYS A 176 10.36 7.05 -9.47
CA LYS A 176 11.67 7.42 -10.06
C LYS A 176 11.88 8.93 -10.15
N GLU A 177 10.81 9.69 -10.36
CA GLU A 177 10.86 11.10 -10.73
C GLU A 177 10.70 12.06 -9.55
N ALA A 178 9.97 11.67 -8.50
CA ALA A 178 9.72 12.52 -7.33
C ALA A 178 10.65 12.11 -6.18
N SER A 179 11.71 12.89 -5.95
CA SER A 179 12.56 12.78 -4.75
C SER A 179 11.97 13.48 -3.53
N GLN A 180 10.92 14.27 -3.69
CA GLN A 180 10.24 14.94 -2.59
C GLN A 180 8.80 15.28 -2.99
N PRO A 181 7.92 15.49 -2.00
CA PRO A 181 6.60 16.08 -2.22
C PRO A 181 6.69 17.40 -3.01
N CYS A 182 5.71 17.65 -3.87
CA CYS A 182 5.68 18.86 -4.70
C CYS A 182 5.65 20.14 -3.85
N HIS A 183 6.10 21.24 -4.46
CA HIS A 183 6.19 22.53 -3.77
C HIS A 183 4.84 22.98 -3.19
N ALA A 184 3.74 22.68 -3.88
CA ALA A 184 2.39 23.00 -3.42
C ALA A 184 2.02 22.35 -2.07
N PHE A 185 2.66 21.24 -1.67
CA PHE A 185 2.39 20.55 -0.40
C PHE A 185 3.19 21.10 0.79
N GLN A 186 4.24 21.87 0.54
CA GLN A 186 5.15 22.39 1.57
C GLN A 186 4.63 23.50 2.51
N PRO A 187 3.51 24.24 2.25
CA PRO A 187 3.07 25.34 3.12
C PRO A 187 2.68 24.99 4.58
N GLY A 188 2.99 23.80 5.09
CA GLY A 188 2.86 23.44 6.51
C GLY A 188 1.43 23.27 7.03
N ILE A 189 0.42 23.50 6.20
CA ILE A 189 -1.00 23.38 6.56
C ILE A 189 -1.57 21.98 6.31
N VAL A 190 -0.91 21.15 5.51
CA VAL A 190 -1.37 19.80 5.17
C VAL A 190 -0.54 18.73 5.88
N THR A 191 -1.13 17.54 6.07
CA THR A 191 -0.38 16.35 6.47
C THR A 191 0.27 15.74 5.24
N ILE A 192 1.59 15.70 5.19
CA ILE A 192 2.33 15.16 4.05
C ILE A 192 2.69 13.70 4.31
N LEU A 193 2.40 12.82 3.37
CA LEU A 193 2.86 11.44 3.39
C LEU A 193 3.56 11.13 2.07
N GLN A 194 4.87 10.90 2.12
CA GLN A 194 5.60 10.37 0.97
C GLN A 194 5.74 8.86 1.13
N VAL A 195 5.49 8.12 0.07
CA VAL A 195 5.84 6.71 -0.03
C VAL A 195 7.00 6.56 -1.01
N THR A 196 8.09 5.93 -0.62
CA THR A 196 9.31 5.85 -1.47
C THR A 196 10.11 4.57 -1.22
N SER A 197 11.04 4.25 -2.11
CA SER A 197 12.02 3.18 -1.84
C SER A 197 12.93 3.53 -0.65
N ALA A 198 13.55 2.51 -0.04
CA ALA A 198 14.53 2.60 1.05
C ALA A 198 15.79 3.44 0.78
N ARG A 199 15.94 3.95 -0.45
CA ARG A 199 17.01 4.85 -0.86
C ARG A 199 16.95 6.17 -0.09
N MET A 200 17.91 6.39 0.81
CA MET A 200 17.92 7.55 1.71
C MET A 200 17.98 8.90 0.98
N ASP A 201 18.63 8.97 -0.18
CA ASP A 201 18.70 10.17 -1.03
C ASP A 201 17.32 10.68 -1.49
N LYS A 202 16.30 9.81 -1.44
CA LYS A 202 14.92 10.12 -1.84
C LYS A 202 14.05 10.72 -0.74
N TRP A 203 14.50 10.76 0.52
CA TRP A 203 13.64 11.27 1.59
C TRP A 203 14.37 11.96 2.73
N LYS A 204 15.66 11.65 2.97
CA LYS A 204 16.40 12.14 4.15
C LYS A 204 16.40 13.67 4.26
N THR A 205 16.61 14.39 3.16
CA THR A 205 16.75 15.85 3.20
C THR A 205 15.45 16.53 3.62
N TRP A 206 14.33 16.25 2.93
CA TRP A 206 13.07 16.92 3.22
C TRP A 206 12.41 16.38 4.50
N SER A 207 12.59 15.09 4.82
CA SER A 207 12.07 14.52 6.07
C SER A 207 12.71 15.17 7.29
N ASN A 208 14.02 15.44 7.26
CA ASN A 208 14.69 16.17 8.33
C ASN A 208 14.15 17.61 8.48
N GLN A 209 13.88 18.30 7.36
CA GLN A 209 13.32 19.65 7.37
C GLN A 209 11.94 19.71 8.02
N LEU A 210 11.13 18.64 7.87
CA LEU A 210 9.76 18.57 8.37
C LEU A 210 9.60 17.67 9.61
N PHE A 211 10.71 17.20 10.20
CA PHE A 211 10.72 16.24 11.31
C PHE A 211 9.81 15.03 11.05
N ALA A 212 9.86 14.49 9.83
CA ALA A 212 8.94 13.46 9.39
C ALA A 212 9.19 12.14 10.14
N LYS A 213 8.10 11.45 10.50
CA LYS A 213 8.18 10.11 11.08
C LYS A 213 8.32 9.06 9.99
N LEU A 214 9.19 8.09 10.22
CA LEU A 214 9.48 7.01 9.29
C LEU A 214 8.70 5.75 9.68
N TYR A 215 7.97 5.20 8.72
CA TYR A 215 7.36 3.87 8.78
C TYR A 215 8.00 3.00 7.70
N VAL A 216 8.18 1.71 8.02
CA VAL A 216 8.72 0.73 7.07
C VAL A 216 7.62 -0.27 6.75
N LEU A 217 7.30 -0.39 5.47
CA LEU A 217 6.39 -1.40 4.94
C LEU A 217 7.15 -2.72 4.81
N ASP A 218 6.54 -3.81 5.30
CA ASP A 218 7.19 -5.10 5.30
C ASP A 218 7.18 -5.73 3.91
N VAL A 219 8.07 -6.69 3.67
CA VAL A 219 8.04 -7.49 2.45
C VAL A 219 6.82 -8.42 2.53
N PRO A 220 6.01 -8.54 1.46
CA PRO A 220 4.82 -9.38 1.50
C PRO A 220 5.18 -10.84 1.79
N ARG A 221 4.28 -11.55 2.46
CA ARG A 221 4.40 -13.00 2.69
C ARG A 221 4.20 -13.76 1.38
N ALA A 222 4.73 -14.98 1.29
CA ALA A 222 4.56 -15.82 0.09
C ALA A 222 3.07 -16.04 -0.26
N ILE A 223 2.20 -16.16 0.74
CA ILE A 223 0.75 -16.31 0.52
C ILE A 223 0.09 -15.03 -0.02
N GLU A 224 0.56 -13.85 0.39
CA GLU A 224 0.09 -12.56 -0.14
C GLU A 224 0.53 -12.39 -1.60
N VAL A 225 1.77 -12.77 -1.92
CA VAL A 225 2.25 -12.81 -3.31
C VAL A 225 1.43 -13.77 -4.14
N ALA A 226 1.09 -14.94 -3.61
CA ALA A 226 0.21 -15.90 -4.27
C ALA A 226 -1.20 -15.36 -4.53
N ALA A 227 -1.71 -14.50 -3.64
CA ALA A 227 -2.98 -13.81 -3.81
C ALA A 227 -2.89 -12.77 -4.93
N ILE A 228 -1.83 -11.97 -4.89
CA ILE A 228 -1.51 -10.99 -5.92
C ILE A 228 -1.42 -11.67 -7.29
N THR A 229 -0.67 -12.76 -7.44
CA THR A 229 -0.55 -13.46 -8.74
C THR A 229 -1.85 -14.11 -9.18
N LYS A 230 -2.64 -14.66 -8.26
CA LYS A 230 -3.99 -15.19 -8.55
C LYS A 230 -4.91 -14.13 -9.15
N GLU A 231 -4.91 -12.91 -8.64
CA GLU A 231 -5.70 -11.81 -9.18
C GLU A 231 -5.25 -11.36 -10.59
N ASN A 232 -4.15 -11.91 -11.09
CA ASN A 232 -3.64 -11.68 -12.45
C ASN A 232 -3.75 -12.93 -13.34
N GLY A 233 -4.49 -13.95 -12.89
CA GLY A 233 -4.75 -15.16 -13.67
C GLY A 233 -3.67 -16.25 -13.57
N PHE A 234 -2.68 -16.10 -12.69
CA PHE A 234 -1.67 -17.12 -12.45
C PHE A 234 -2.07 -18.10 -11.34
N LYS A 235 -1.43 -19.27 -11.31
CA LYS A 235 -1.68 -20.27 -10.27
C LYS A 235 -0.96 -19.90 -8.96
N PRO A 236 -1.67 -19.85 -7.82
CA PRO A 236 -1.06 -19.54 -6.52
C PRO A 236 0.11 -20.46 -6.15
N THR A 237 0.02 -21.75 -6.49
CA THR A 237 1.05 -22.77 -6.20
C THR A 237 2.39 -22.44 -6.84
N ASP A 238 2.37 -21.91 -8.05
CA ASP A 238 3.57 -21.59 -8.82
C ASP A 238 4.26 -20.38 -8.18
N ALA A 239 3.47 -19.36 -7.82
CA ALA A 239 3.96 -18.18 -7.11
C ALA A 239 4.61 -18.56 -5.76
N ILE A 240 3.98 -19.43 -4.96
CA ILE A 240 4.55 -19.89 -3.69
C ILE A 240 5.87 -20.61 -3.93
N THR A 241 5.93 -21.49 -4.93
CA THR A 241 7.14 -22.26 -5.26
C THR A 241 8.28 -21.34 -5.68
N ILE A 242 8.00 -20.36 -6.54
CA ILE A 242 8.99 -19.38 -6.99
C ILE A 242 9.42 -18.50 -5.81
N SER A 243 8.49 -18.08 -4.94
CA SER A 243 8.80 -17.26 -3.77
C SER A 243 9.75 -17.93 -2.79
N LYS A 244 9.66 -19.25 -2.60
CA LYS A 244 10.63 -20.00 -1.79
C LYS A 244 12.06 -19.94 -2.33
N LYS A 245 12.20 -19.88 -3.66
CA LYS A 245 13.50 -19.90 -4.33
C LYS A 245 14.09 -18.50 -4.52
N TRP A 246 13.25 -17.51 -4.80
CA TRP A 246 13.68 -16.17 -5.26
C TRP A 246 13.23 -15.02 -4.35
N GLY A 247 12.57 -15.32 -3.23
CA GLY A 247 12.01 -14.33 -2.32
C GLY A 247 10.62 -13.84 -2.74
N THR A 248 10.02 -12.96 -1.93
CA THR A 248 8.60 -12.59 -2.05
C THR A 248 8.37 -11.25 -2.74
N VAL A 249 9.29 -10.78 -3.58
CA VAL A 249 9.08 -9.52 -4.32
C VAL A 249 8.11 -9.76 -5.49
N PRO A 250 6.88 -9.19 -5.51
CA PRO A 250 5.86 -9.51 -6.51
C PRO A 250 6.34 -9.34 -7.95
N ARG A 251 7.09 -8.26 -8.25
CA ARG A 251 7.59 -8.00 -9.60
C ARG A 251 8.54 -9.08 -10.09
N THR A 252 9.46 -9.54 -9.24
CA THR A 252 10.37 -10.65 -9.57
C THR A 252 9.58 -11.92 -9.88
N ILE A 253 8.54 -12.20 -9.09
CA ILE A 253 7.68 -13.37 -9.31
C ILE A 253 6.91 -13.26 -10.64
N PHE A 254 6.33 -12.10 -10.96
CA PHE A 254 5.68 -11.88 -12.26
C PHE A 254 6.62 -11.93 -13.46
N TYR A 255 7.91 -11.66 -13.27
CA TYR A 255 8.90 -11.79 -14.34
C TYR A 255 9.24 -13.26 -14.64
N ILE A 256 9.10 -14.14 -13.65
CA ILE A 256 9.41 -15.58 -13.78
C ILE A 256 8.19 -16.39 -14.24
N LEU A 257 6.98 -15.97 -13.86
CA LEU A 257 5.70 -16.56 -14.28
C LEU A 257 5.37 -16.25 -15.75
#